data_AF-A0A7C1INL7-F1
#
_entry.id   AF-A0A7C1INL7-F1
#
_cell.length_a   1.000
_cell.length_b   1.000
_cell.length_c   1.000
_cell.angle_alpha   90.00
_cell.angle_beta   90.00
_cell.angle_gamma   90.00
#
_symmetry.space_group_name_H-M   'P 1'
#
loop_
_entity.id
_entity.type
_entity.pdbx_description
1 polymer ?
#
loop_
_entity_poly.entity_id
_entity_poly.type
_entity_poly.pdbx_seq_one_letter_code
_entity_poly.pdbx_strand_id
1 'polypeptide(L)'
;MQYNRRCAIQKIRQDFEDWVLLQFSNERTEAEKLYREFVRAGLKVDPPWKELKGQIYLGSEEFISKIKKFISGKNTIREILKSQRYITRPSFENIFK
;
A
#
# COMPACT_ATOMS: atom_id res chain seq x y z
N MET A 1 38.05 -8.25 -4.54
CA MET A 1 36.78 -9.01 -4.45
C MET A 1 35.67 -8.15 -5.04
N GLN A 2 35.19 -8.46 -6.24
CA GLN A 2 34.13 -7.67 -6.90
C GLN A 2 32.75 -8.28 -6.56
N TYR A 3 32.00 -7.60 -5.70
CA TYR A 3 30.62 -7.96 -5.38
C TYR A 3 29.72 -7.55 -6.55
N ASN A 4 29.31 -8.54 -7.36
CA ASN A 4 28.58 -8.33 -8.61
C ASN A 4 27.10 -8.00 -8.32
N ARG A 5 26.77 -6.70 -8.30
CA ARG A 5 25.45 -6.13 -7.94
C ARG A 5 24.27 -6.60 -8.82
N ARG A 6 24.54 -7.28 -9.94
CA ARG A 6 23.48 -7.79 -10.83
C ARG A 6 22.78 -9.05 -10.28
N CYS A 7 23.45 -9.86 -9.48
CA CYS A 7 22.89 -11.12 -8.96
C CYS A 7 21.90 -10.88 -7.80
N ALA A 8 22.16 -9.88 -6.95
CA ALA A 8 21.33 -9.58 -5.79
C ALA A 8 19.91 -9.09 -6.15
N ILE A 9 19.76 -8.35 -7.26
CA ILE A 9 18.46 -7.82 -7.69
C ILE A 9 17.58 -8.92 -8.30
N GLN A 10 18.19 -9.89 -9.00
CA GLN A 10 17.46 -11.07 -9.49
C GLN A 10 17.04 -11.99 -8.34
N LYS A 11 17.89 -12.14 -7.33
CA LYS A 11 17.61 -12.99 -6.15
C LYS A 11 16.43 -12.48 -5.30
N ILE A 12 16.36 -11.17 -5.04
CA ILE A 12 15.25 -10.56 -4.28
C ILE A 12 13.88 -10.79 -4.94
N ARG A 13 13.82 -10.81 -6.27
CA ARG A 13 12.55 -11.03 -7.00
C ARG A 13 11.97 -12.44 -6.80
N GLN A 14 12.84 -13.45 -6.72
CA GLN A 14 12.42 -14.84 -6.62
C GLN A 14 12.02 -15.21 -5.18
N ASP A 15 12.78 -14.71 -4.21
CA ASP A 15 12.52 -14.94 -2.79
C ASP A 15 11.17 -14.36 -2.33
N PHE A 16 10.73 -13.24 -2.92
CA PHE A 16 9.44 -12.62 -2.60
C PHE A 16 8.25 -13.44 -3.12
N GLU A 17 8.34 -13.93 -4.36
CA GLU A 17 7.29 -14.78 -4.96
C GLU A 17 7.12 -16.08 -4.17
N ASP A 18 8.23 -16.69 -3.76
CA ASP A 18 8.24 -17.91 -2.96
C ASP A 18 7.68 -17.65 -1.54
N TRP A 19 8.02 -16.52 -0.91
CA TRP A 19 7.50 -16.17 0.41
C TRP A 19 5.98 -15.95 0.43
N VAL A 20 5.43 -15.28 -0.59
CA VAL A 20 3.98 -15.03 -0.68
C VAL A 20 3.22 -16.35 -0.85
N LEU A 21 3.71 -17.24 -1.72
CA LEU A 21 3.08 -18.55 -1.96
C LEU A 21 3.14 -19.45 -0.71
N LEU A 22 4.23 -19.40 0.06
CA LEU A 22 4.35 -20.12 1.34
C LEU A 22 3.28 -19.76 2.37
N GLN A 23 2.62 -18.59 2.26
CA GLN A 23 1.50 -18.24 3.14
C GLN A 23 0.24 -19.06 2.86
N PHE A 24 0.14 -19.70 1.68
CA PHE A 24 -1.02 -20.47 1.26
C PHE A 24 -0.81 -21.97 1.39
N SER A 25 0.39 -22.48 1.06
CA SER A 25 0.76 -23.89 1.20
C SER A 25 2.28 -24.07 1.13
N ASN A 26 2.78 -25.17 1.70
CA ASN A 26 4.17 -25.60 1.56
C ASN A 26 4.46 -26.24 0.18
N GLU A 27 3.42 -26.66 -0.54
CA GLU A 27 3.54 -27.21 -1.89
C GLU A 27 3.24 -26.14 -2.93
N ARG A 28 4.20 -25.89 -3.84
CA ARG A 28 4.15 -24.75 -4.78
C ARG A 28 2.90 -24.76 -5.67
N THR A 29 2.56 -25.92 -6.22
CA THR A 29 1.41 -26.14 -7.11
C THR A 29 0.09 -25.80 -6.44
N GLU A 30 -0.08 -26.24 -5.20
CA GLU A 30 -1.28 -25.96 -4.40
C GLU A 30 -1.32 -24.50 -3.94
N ALA A 31 -0.18 -23.94 -3.52
CA ALA A 31 -0.07 -22.52 -3.16
C ALA A 31 -0.48 -21.59 -4.31
N GLU A 32 -0.03 -21.88 -5.54
CA GLU A 32 -0.40 -21.10 -6.74
C GLU A 32 -1.89 -21.22 -7.08
N LYS A 33 -2.50 -22.38 -6.83
CA LYS A 33 -3.94 -22.58 -7.00
C LYS A 33 -4.73 -21.77 -5.97
N LEU A 34 -4.40 -21.90 -4.70
CA LEU A 34 -5.05 -21.18 -3.59
C LEU A 34 -4.88 -19.66 -3.72
N TYR A 35 -3.70 -19.19 -4.12
CA TYR A 35 -3.46 -17.77 -4.38
C TYR A 35 -4.37 -17.24 -5.50
N ARG A 36 -4.51 -17.98 -6.61
CA ARG A 36 -5.41 -17.59 -7.71
C ARG A 36 -6.87 -17.56 -7.27
N GLU A 37 -7.30 -18.51 -6.47
CA GLU A 37 -8.67 -18.54 -5.90
C GLU A 37 -8.90 -17.35 -4.96
N PHE A 38 -7.93 -17.04 -4.10
CA PHE A 38 -7.96 -15.88 -3.21
C PHE A 38 -8.08 -14.56 -3.98
N VAL A 39 -7.24 -14.35 -5.00
CA VAL A 39 -7.29 -13.13 -5.83
C VAL A 39 -8.65 -13.04 -6.55
N ARG A 40 -9.15 -14.13 -7.11
CA ARG A 40 -10.47 -14.16 -7.77
C ARG A 40 -11.62 -13.87 -6.82
N ALA A 41 -11.54 -14.32 -5.58
CA ALA A 41 -12.51 -13.98 -4.54
C ALA A 41 -12.46 -12.49 -4.19
N GLY A 42 -11.26 -11.92 -4.07
CA GLY A 42 -11.04 -10.50 -3.76
C GLY A 42 -11.47 -9.53 -4.87
N LEU A 43 -11.44 -9.93 -6.14
CA LEU A 43 -11.88 -9.10 -7.27
C LEU A 43 -13.39 -8.77 -7.27
N LYS A 44 -14.21 -9.54 -6.54
CA LYS A 44 -15.65 -9.28 -6.39
C LYS A 44 -15.95 -8.24 -5.31
N VAL A 45 -14.95 -7.85 -4.53
CA VAL A 45 -15.05 -6.82 -3.50
C VAL A 45 -14.59 -5.50 -4.11
N ASP A 46 -15.19 -4.41 -3.65
CA ASP A 46 -14.76 -3.08 -4.06
C ASP A 46 -13.24 -2.91 -3.84
N PRO A 47 -12.51 -2.35 -4.83
CA PRO A 47 -11.08 -2.24 -4.71
C PRO A 47 -10.75 -1.43 -3.44
N PRO A 48 -9.85 -1.93 -2.57
CA PRO A 48 -9.51 -1.24 -1.32
C PRO A 48 -9.05 0.20 -1.60
N TRP A 49 -8.45 0.41 -2.77
CA TRP A 49 -8.02 1.70 -3.28
C TRP A 49 -9.12 2.77 -3.38
N LYS A 50 -10.42 2.44 -3.34
CA LYS A 50 -11.51 3.42 -3.23
C LYS A 50 -11.37 4.29 -1.97
N GLU A 51 -10.85 3.70 -0.90
CA GLU A 51 -10.61 4.38 0.38
C GLU A 51 -9.17 4.88 0.52
N LEU A 52 -8.37 4.84 -0.55
CA LEU A 52 -7.00 5.36 -0.53
C LEU A 52 -7.03 6.89 -0.56
N LYS A 53 -6.46 7.50 0.48
CA LYS A 53 -6.38 8.94 0.67
C LYS A 53 -4.91 9.35 0.70
N GLY A 54 -4.57 10.39 -0.07
CA GLY A 54 -3.20 10.92 -0.15
C GLY A 54 -2.14 9.89 -0.54
N GLN A 55 -2.52 8.86 -1.32
CA GLN A 55 -1.65 7.81 -1.89
C GLN A 55 -1.01 6.83 -0.89
N ILE A 56 -1.05 7.10 0.42
CA ILE A 56 -0.44 6.23 1.45
C ILE A 56 -1.48 5.71 2.44
N TYR A 57 -2.52 6.49 2.73
CA TYR A 57 -3.42 6.17 3.83
C TYR A 57 -4.63 5.42 3.29
N LEU A 58 -4.78 4.17 3.70
CA LEU A 58 -5.93 3.34 3.36
C LEU A 58 -6.88 3.33 4.57
N GLY A 59 -8.08 3.89 4.42
CA GLY A 59 -9.11 3.85 5.46
C GLY A 59 -10.12 5.00 5.39
N SER A 60 -11.10 4.94 6.31
CA SER A 60 -12.24 5.85 6.36
C SER A 60 -11.87 7.28 6.83
N GLU A 61 -12.80 8.23 6.72
CA GLU A 61 -12.57 9.62 7.15
C GLU A 61 -12.25 9.73 8.65
N GLU A 62 -12.80 8.84 9.47
CA GLU A 62 -12.50 8.75 10.90
C GLU A 62 -11.03 8.37 11.14
N PHE A 63 -10.45 7.51 10.29
CA PHE A 63 -9.04 7.15 10.36
C PHE A 63 -8.15 8.34 10.03
N ILE A 64 -8.50 9.10 8.98
CA ILE A 64 -7.79 10.34 8.61
C ILE A 64 -7.84 11.37 9.75
N SER A 65 -8.98 11.48 10.44
CA SER A 65 -9.13 12.37 11.61
C SER A 65 -8.19 12.01 12.76
N LYS A 66 -7.98 10.71 13.02
CA LYS A 66 -6.99 10.25 14.02
C LYS A 66 -5.56 10.57 13.59
N ILE A 67 -5.24 10.37 12.30
CA ILE A 67 -3.92 10.66 11.75
C ILE A 67 -3.62 12.17 11.67
N LYS A 68 -4.66 13.01 11.55
CA LYS A 68 -4.52 14.47 11.49
C LYS A 68 -3.67 15.04 12.61
N LYS A 69 -3.80 14.51 13.83
CA LYS A 69 -3.00 14.92 15.00
C LYS A 69 -1.50 14.67 14.84
N PHE A 70 -1.11 13.65 14.08
CA PHE A 70 0.29 13.29 13.83
C PHE A 70 0.90 14.02 12.65
N ILE A 71 0.06 14.51 11.71
CA ILE A 71 0.49 15.25 10.53
C ILE A 71 0.51 16.77 10.79
N SER A 72 -0.39 17.28 11.65
CA SER A 72 -0.46 18.70 11.99
C SER A 72 0.85 19.20 12.61
N GLY A 73 1.67 19.87 11.80
CA GLY A 73 3.00 20.36 12.17
C GLY A 73 4.10 20.00 11.18
N LYS A 74 3.89 19.00 10.30
CA LYS A 74 4.86 18.56 9.29
C LYS A 74 4.66 19.22 7.91
N ASN A 75 3.80 20.23 7.84
CA ASN A 75 3.38 20.88 6.57
C ASN A 75 4.53 21.60 5.86
N THR A 76 5.59 21.97 6.61
CA THR A 76 6.76 22.69 6.13
C THR A 76 7.87 21.79 5.57
N ILE A 77 7.78 20.47 5.79
CA ILE A 77 8.79 19.51 5.29
C ILE A 77 8.62 19.36 3.77
N ARG A 78 9.62 19.82 3.02
CA ARG A 78 9.58 19.83 1.55
C ARG A 78 9.70 18.44 0.93
N GLU A 79 10.33 17.50 1.62
CA GLU A 79 10.52 16.10 1.19
C GLU A 79 9.21 15.31 1.13
N ILE A 80 8.18 15.75 1.85
CA ILE A 80 6.87 15.08 1.86
C ILE A 80 6.03 15.64 0.69
N LEU A 81 5.45 14.73 -0.10
CA LEU A 81 4.60 15.08 -1.23
C LEU A 81 3.42 15.94 -0.78
N LYS A 82 3.01 16.90 -1.63
CA LYS A 82 1.90 17.82 -1.33
C LYS A 82 0.60 17.06 -1.05
N SER A 83 0.32 15.99 -1.79
CA SER A 83 -0.85 15.12 -1.61
C SER A 83 -0.90 14.46 -0.24
N GLN A 84 0.26 14.20 0.38
CA GLN A 84 0.36 13.60 1.71
C GLN A 84 0.29 14.66 2.81
N ARG A 85 0.93 15.82 2.60
CA ARG A 85 0.91 16.94 3.55
C ARG A 85 -0.48 17.52 3.76
N TYR A 86 -1.26 17.63 2.69
CA TYR A 86 -2.57 18.26 2.70
C TYR A 86 -3.72 17.26 2.70
N ILE A 87 -3.50 16.02 3.16
CA ILE A 87 -4.55 15.00 3.20
C ILE A 87 -5.74 15.37 4.10
N THR A 88 -5.50 16.19 5.11
CA THR A 88 -6.52 16.66 6.06
C THR A 88 -7.16 17.98 5.65
N ARG A 89 -6.76 18.51 4.49
CA ARG A 89 -7.32 19.73 3.94
C ARG A 89 -8.74 19.41 3.44
N PRO A 90 -9.76 20.18 3.85
CA PRO A 90 -11.11 19.99 3.32
C PRO A 90 -11.10 20.13 1.79
N SER A 91 -11.95 19.35 1.13
CA SER A 91 -12.21 19.52 -0.29
C SER A 91 -12.76 20.92 -0.55
N PHE A 92 -12.55 21.41 -1.77
CA PHE A 92 -12.98 22.76 -2.15
C PHE A 92 -14.48 22.97 -1.91
N GLU A 93 -15.31 21.98 -2.22
CA GLU A 93 -16.76 21.99 -1.99
C GLU A 93 -17.16 22.18 -0.53
N ASN A 94 -16.35 21.69 0.42
CA ASN A 94 -16.61 21.84 1.85
C ASN A 94 -16.18 23.20 2.41
N ILE A 95 -15.48 24.02 1.62
CA ILE A 95 -15.03 25.36 2.03
C ILE A 95 -16.12 26.41 1.77
N PHE A 96 -16.97 26.20 0.76
CA PHE A 96 -18.02 27.15 0.35
C PHE A 96 -19.44 26.75 0.78
N LYS A 97 -19.56 25.74 1.65
CA LYS A 97 -20.82 25.41 2.32
C LYS A 97 -21.00 26.19 3.60
#